data_AF-E9J130-F1
#
_entry.id   AF-E9J130-F1
#
_cell.length_a   1.000
_cell.length_b   1.000
_cell.length_c   1.000
_cell.angle_alpha   90.00
_cell.angle_beta   90.00
_cell.angle_gamma   90.00
#
_symmetry.space_group_name_H-M   'P 1'
#
loop_
_entity.id
_entity.type
_entity.pdbx_description
1 polymer ?
#
loop_
_entity_poly.entity_id
_entity_poly.type
_entity_poly.pdbx_seq_one_letter_code
_entity_poly.pdbx_strand_id
1 'polypeptide(L)'
;MKFDIRFNKQKFLCFRQVYYSPLSSFNLYSVPVSALKNNATNIDQYVKEVGRKTSQTDGMAMSSTGVLYFGLLADDAIAMWDTKNTVSFTNGQRIISRDHVLTQWPDSFAFDEDGNVWCVTNMLQNFLNSRVDVNVPNYRLIRSRVSVRSYQYYENGTAPELPEFTAGADSVRIAFAALLSIILILIVK
;
A
#
# COMPACT_ATOMS: atom_id res chain seq x y z
N MET A 1 -11.42 -13.17 -22.07
CA MET A 1 -11.35 -11.70 -21.97
C MET A 1 -9.90 -11.34 -21.66
N LYS A 2 -9.18 -10.73 -22.62
CA LYS A 2 -7.77 -10.37 -22.48
C LYS A 2 -7.74 -8.85 -22.30
N PHE A 3 -7.36 -8.38 -21.11
CA PHE A 3 -7.16 -6.95 -20.88
C PHE A 3 -5.77 -6.58 -21.40
N ASP A 4 -5.71 -5.68 -22.38
CA ASP A 4 -4.46 -5.12 -22.91
C ASP A 4 -4.19 -3.80 -22.20
N ILE A 5 -3.20 -3.79 -21.30
CA ILE A 5 -2.76 -2.59 -20.59
C ILE A 5 -1.55 -2.04 -21.35
N ARG A 6 -1.74 -0.96 -22.11
CA ARG A 6 -0.64 -0.25 -22.77
C ARG A 6 -0.06 0.78 -21.82
N PHE A 7 1.13 0.51 -21.28
CA PHE A 7 1.91 1.50 -20.53
C PHE A 7 2.69 2.40 -21.49
N ASN A 8 2.47 3.71 -21.41
CA ASN A 8 3.24 4.71 -22.16
C ASN A 8 4.66 4.80 -21.58
N LYS A 9 5.69 4.57 -22.41
CA LYS A 9 7.09 4.54 -22.00
C LYS A 9 7.65 5.95 -21.91
N GLN A 10 7.52 6.61 -20.77
CA GLN A 10 8.35 7.77 -20.43
C GLN A 10 9.31 7.40 -19.31
N LYS A 11 10.60 7.27 -19.69
CA LYS A 11 11.73 6.95 -18.83
C LYS A 11 11.99 8.10 -17.84
N PHE A 12 11.60 7.90 -16.59
CA PHE A 12 12.37 8.37 -15.45
C PHE A 12 12.83 7.12 -14.69
N LEU A 13 14.14 6.87 -14.64
CA LEU A 13 14.75 5.81 -13.84
C LEU A 13 14.71 6.21 -12.36
N CYS A 14 13.51 6.28 -11.79
CA CYS A 14 13.32 6.24 -10.35
C CYS A 14 13.40 4.76 -9.94
N PHE A 15 14.49 4.37 -9.30
CA PHE A 15 14.64 3.02 -8.75
C PHE A 15 13.74 2.86 -7.52
N ARG A 16 12.45 2.62 -7.75
CA ARG A 16 11.48 2.35 -6.68
C ARG A 16 11.84 1.04 -5.99
N GLN A 17 11.87 1.06 -4.66
CA GLN A 17 12.08 -0.11 -3.82
C GLN A 17 10.74 -0.57 -3.24
N VAL A 18 10.55 -1.87 -3.10
CA VAL A 18 9.53 -2.46 -2.23
C VAL A 18 10.22 -2.85 -0.93
N TYR A 19 9.71 -2.34 0.18
CA TYR A 19 10.15 -2.73 1.53
C TYR A 19 9.18 -3.76 2.09
N TYR A 20 9.71 -4.82 2.71
CA TYR A 20 8.89 -5.87 3.30
C TYR A 20 9.58 -6.51 4.50
N SER A 21 8.79 -7.13 5.37
CA SER A 21 9.26 -7.85 6.55
C SER A 21 8.39 -9.08 6.74
N PRO A 22 8.95 -10.26 7.04
CA PRO A 22 8.18 -11.34 7.63
C PRO A 22 7.59 -10.88 8.98
N LEU A 23 6.35 -11.27 9.28
CA LEU A 23 5.66 -10.89 10.52
C LEU A 23 6.44 -11.35 11.77
N SER A 24 7.03 -12.54 11.73
CA SER A 24 7.82 -13.11 12.83
C SER A 24 9.29 -12.65 12.87
N SER A 25 9.68 -11.64 12.09
CA SER A 25 11.06 -11.20 11.95
C SER A 25 11.28 -9.74 12.37
N PHE A 26 12.45 -9.47 12.95
CA PHE A 26 12.93 -8.12 13.17
C PHE A 26 13.55 -7.49 11.92
N ASN A 27 13.91 -8.27 10.91
CA ASN A 27 14.62 -7.77 9.74
C ASN A 27 13.66 -7.05 8.78
N LEU A 28 14.08 -5.90 8.26
CA LEU A 28 13.46 -5.23 7.13
C LEU A 28 14.28 -5.56 5.87
N TYR A 29 13.60 -5.92 4.80
CA TYR A 29 14.20 -6.21 3.50
C TYR A 29 13.72 -5.20 2.47
N SER A 30 14.50 -5.06 1.39
CA SER A 30 14.08 -4.34 0.20
C SER A 30 14.42 -5.10 -1.07
N VAL A 31 13.59 -4.90 -2.09
CA VAL A 31 13.82 -5.40 -3.45
C VAL A 31 13.47 -4.30 -4.45
N PRO A 32 14.29 -4.09 -5.50
CA PRO A 32 13.94 -3.14 -6.56
C PRO A 32 12.71 -3.60 -7.34
N VAL A 33 11.79 -2.66 -7.60
CA VAL A 33 10.58 -2.92 -8.41
C VAL A 33 10.93 -3.45 -9.80
N SER A 34 12.09 -3.07 -10.36
CA SER A 34 12.56 -3.59 -11.66
C SER A 34 12.78 -5.09 -11.66
N ALA A 35 13.21 -5.69 -10.54
CA ALA A 35 13.35 -7.14 -10.42
C ALA A 35 11.98 -7.84 -10.40
N LEU A 36 10.94 -7.18 -9.87
CA LEU A 36 9.58 -7.74 -9.76
C LEU A 36 8.79 -7.66 -11.08
N LYS A 37 9.04 -6.66 -11.92
CA LYS A 37 8.26 -6.41 -13.14
C LYS A 37 8.47 -7.44 -14.27
N ASN A 38 9.55 -8.21 -14.22
CA ASN A 38 9.96 -9.06 -15.35
C ASN A 38 9.57 -10.55 -15.18
N ASN A 39 8.53 -10.85 -14.38
CA ASN A 39 8.13 -12.23 -14.06
C ASN A 39 9.32 -13.11 -13.62
N ALA A 40 10.20 -12.54 -12.79
CA ALA A 40 11.38 -13.25 -12.30
C ALA A 40 10.94 -14.46 -11.47
N THR A 41 11.48 -15.64 -11.79
CA THR A 41 11.24 -16.88 -11.03
C THR A 41 12.03 -16.95 -9.73
N ASN A 42 13.13 -16.19 -9.63
CA ASN A 42 13.93 -16.03 -8.43
C ASN A 42 14.40 -14.58 -8.34
N ILE A 43 14.25 -13.97 -7.15
CA ILE A 43 14.64 -12.59 -6.87
C ILE A 43 15.72 -12.49 -5.78
N ASP A 44 16.25 -13.60 -5.29
CA ASP A 44 17.09 -13.68 -4.09
C ASP A 44 18.32 -12.77 -4.18
N GLN A 45 18.97 -12.74 -5.35
CA GLN A 45 20.12 -11.87 -5.60
C GLN A 45 19.82 -10.37 -5.53
N TYR A 46 18.54 -9.98 -5.62
CA TYR A 46 18.09 -8.59 -5.53
C TYR A 46 17.58 -8.21 -4.14
N VAL A 47 17.36 -9.19 -3.27
CA VAL A 47 16.92 -8.96 -1.89
C VAL A 47 18.08 -8.39 -1.09
N LYS A 48 17.83 -7.26 -0.43
CA LYS A 48 18.79 -6.62 0.47
C LYS A 48 18.19 -6.53 1.86
N GLU A 49 18.91 -7.01 2.86
CA GLU A 49 18.62 -6.67 4.24
C GLU A 49 18.93 -5.18 4.46
N VAL A 50 17.94 -4.45 4.96
CA VAL A 50 18.00 -3.01 5.18
C VAL A 50 18.45 -2.70 6.61
N GLY A 51 18.04 -3.54 7.57
CA GLY A 51 18.37 -3.42 8.97
C GLY A 51 17.33 -4.09 9.86
N ARG A 52 17.44 -3.82 11.17
CA ARG A 52 16.60 -4.46 12.20
C ARG A 52 15.68 -3.46 12.89
N LYS A 53 14.42 -3.85 13.03
CA LYS A 53 13.39 -3.17 13.82
C LYS A 53 13.58 -3.50 15.30
N THR A 54 13.06 -2.65 16.19
CA THR A 54 13.03 -2.95 17.64
C THR A 54 11.99 -4.03 17.98
N SER A 55 11.00 -4.24 17.12
CA SER A 55 9.94 -5.24 17.28
C SER A 55 9.43 -5.76 15.93
N GLN A 56 8.60 -6.80 15.95
CA GLN A 56 7.83 -7.28 14.80
C GLN A 56 6.86 -6.21 14.31
N THR A 57 6.50 -6.31 13.04
CA THR A 57 5.61 -5.37 12.37
C THR A 57 4.61 -6.15 11.54
N ASP A 58 3.36 -5.72 11.62
CA ASP A 58 2.29 -6.15 10.71
C ASP A 58 2.12 -5.11 9.59
N GLY A 59 1.46 -3.98 9.90
CA GLY A 59 1.21 -2.91 8.94
C GLY A 59 2.45 -2.08 8.61
N MET A 60 2.62 -1.79 7.32
CA MET A 60 3.59 -0.82 6.81
C MET A 60 3.03 -0.03 5.63
N ALA A 61 3.37 1.25 5.52
CA ALA A 61 3.14 2.02 4.31
C ALA A 61 4.22 3.08 4.07
N MET A 62 4.50 3.33 2.80
CA MET A 62 5.47 4.33 2.35
C MET A 62 4.74 5.59 1.88
N SER A 63 5.29 6.76 2.21
CA SER A 63 4.85 8.04 1.65
C SER A 63 5.51 8.34 0.30
N SER A 64 4.98 9.31 -0.45
CA SER A 64 5.57 9.75 -1.72
C SER A 64 6.98 10.31 -1.56
N THR A 65 7.32 10.85 -0.39
CA THR A 65 8.61 11.49 -0.11
C THR A 65 9.68 10.52 0.41
N GLY A 66 9.35 9.24 0.62
CA GLY A 66 10.31 8.23 1.09
C GLY A 66 10.37 8.06 2.60
N VAL A 67 9.31 8.43 3.32
CA VAL A 67 9.12 8.09 4.73
C VAL A 67 8.30 6.81 4.86
N LEU A 68 8.87 5.79 5.48
CA LEU A 68 8.21 4.51 5.80
C LEU A 68 7.56 4.63 7.19
N TYR A 69 6.28 4.28 7.30
CA TYR A 69 5.52 4.19 8.55
C TYR A 69 5.20 2.72 8.83
N PHE A 70 5.33 2.30 10.09
CA PHE A 70 5.18 0.90 10.45
C PHE A 70 4.82 0.70 11.93
N GLY A 71 4.14 -0.39 12.24
CA GLY A 71 3.85 -0.80 13.61
C GLY A 71 5.03 -1.51 14.30
N LEU A 72 5.09 -1.43 15.63
CA LEU A 72 6.01 -2.18 16.49
C LEU A 72 5.18 -2.91 17.56
N LEU A 73 4.94 -4.20 17.36
CA LEU A 73 3.93 -4.97 18.10
C LEU A 73 4.26 -5.11 19.59
N ALA A 74 5.52 -5.36 19.95
CA ALA A 74 5.93 -5.50 21.35
C ALA A 74 6.01 -4.15 22.10
N ASP A 75 6.03 -3.04 21.35
CA ASP A 75 6.13 -1.69 21.91
C ASP A 75 4.75 -1.02 22.03
N ASP A 76 3.67 -1.65 21.52
CA ASP A 76 2.37 -1.04 21.27
C ASP A 76 2.53 0.35 20.61
N ALA A 77 3.31 0.41 19.52
CA ALA A 77 3.77 1.69 18.96
C ALA A 77 3.70 1.75 17.44
N ILE A 78 3.64 2.99 16.93
CA ILE A 78 3.85 3.33 15.53
C ILE A 78 5.17 4.07 15.42
N ALA A 79 6.00 3.60 14.50
CA ALA A 79 7.27 4.19 14.15
C ALA A 79 7.29 4.68 12.70
N MET A 80 8.30 5.47 12.40
CA MET A 80 8.64 5.83 11.04
C MET A 80 10.14 5.90 10.82
N TRP A 81 10.53 5.81 9.55
CA TRP A 81 11.91 5.94 9.10
C TRP A 81 11.97 6.74 7.80
N ASP A 82 12.79 7.80 7.78
CA ASP A 82 13.03 8.61 6.59
C ASP A 82 14.24 8.04 5.82
N THR A 83 13.98 7.48 4.63
CA THR A 83 15.00 6.79 3.84
C THR A 83 16.05 7.71 3.22
N LYS A 84 15.82 9.02 3.16
CA LYS A 84 16.71 9.99 2.51
C LYS A 84 17.57 10.74 3.52
N ASN A 85 17.02 11.01 4.69
CA ASN A 85 17.64 11.89 5.68
C ASN A 85 18.27 11.15 6.86
N THR A 86 18.45 9.83 6.76
CA THR A 86 19.05 9.02 7.82
C THR A 86 20.23 8.19 7.31
N VAL A 87 21.22 7.96 8.18
CA VAL A 87 22.44 7.21 7.85
C VAL A 87 22.14 5.72 7.67
N SER A 88 21.22 5.17 8.46
CA SER A 88 20.82 3.77 8.39
C SER A 88 19.41 3.56 8.96
N PHE A 89 18.77 2.45 8.59
CA PHE A 89 17.49 2.06 9.15
C PHE A 89 17.52 1.90 10.67
N THR A 90 18.50 1.12 11.16
CA THR A 90 18.59 0.75 12.56
C THR A 90 18.68 1.98 13.48
N ASN A 91 19.45 3.00 13.07
CA ASN A 91 19.64 4.23 13.87
C ASN A 91 18.64 5.35 13.51
N GLY A 92 17.99 5.26 12.35
CA GLY A 92 17.12 6.31 11.80
C GLY A 92 15.64 6.12 12.09
N GLN A 93 15.22 4.94 12.57
CA GLN A 93 13.83 4.70 12.96
C GLN A 93 13.47 5.48 14.23
N ARG A 94 12.26 6.05 14.28
CA ARG A 94 11.74 6.80 15.43
C ARG A 94 10.29 6.45 15.73
N ILE A 95 9.95 6.35 17.00
CA ILE A 95 8.57 6.17 17.45
C ILE A 95 7.86 7.52 17.40
N ILE A 96 6.69 7.55 16.77
CA ILE A 96 5.84 8.74 16.63
C ILE A 96 4.53 8.65 17.42
N SER A 97 4.16 7.45 17.85
CA SER A 97 3.05 7.20 18.76
C SER A 97 3.33 5.94 19.56
N ARG A 98 3.11 5.98 20.87
CA ARG A 98 3.14 4.81 21.74
C ARG A 98 2.02 4.93 22.77
N ASP A 99 1.12 3.97 22.75
CA ASP A 99 -0.04 3.91 23.64
C ASP A 99 -0.50 2.46 23.80
N HIS A 100 -0.33 1.92 25.01
CA HIS A 100 -0.64 0.52 25.34
C HIS A 100 -2.14 0.18 25.26
N VAL A 101 -3.02 1.17 25.09
CA VAL A 101 -4.45 0.96 24.86
C VAL A 101 -4.78 1.14 23.39
N LEU A 102 -4.30 2.22 22.77
CA LEU A 102 -4.72 2.64 21.43
C LEU A 102 -3.92 1.98 20.30
N THR A 103 -2.66 1.60 20.51
CA THR A 103 -1.75 1.15 19.42
C THR A 103 -1.22 -0.27 19.61
N GLN A 104 -2.01 -1.15 20.25
CA GLN A 104 -1.61 -2.55 20.55
C GLN A 104 -1.23 -3.36 19.30
N TRP A 105 -2.03 -3.26 18.23
CA TRP A 105 -1.75 -3.98 16.99
C TRP A 105 -1.97 -3.09 15.76
N PRO A 106 -0.97 -2.28 15.34
CA PRO A 106 -1.05 -1.45 14.15
C PRO A 106 -0.99 -2.34 12.89
N ASP A 107 -2.16 -2.55 12.29
CA ASP A 107 -2.42 -3.57 11.28
C ASP A 107 -2.28 -3.03 9.85
N SER A 108 -2.88 -1.88 9.58
CA SER A 108 -2.95 -1.31 8.23
C SER A 108 -2.75 0.19 8.25
N PHE A 109 -2.13 0.73 7.20
CA PHE A 109 -1.84 2.15 7.05
C PHE A 109 -2.36 2.68 5.73
N ALA A 110 -2.89 3.90 5.74
CA ALA A 110 -3.32 4.63 4.55
C ALA A 110 -2.97 6.11 4.66
N PHE A 111 -2.97 6.82 3.55
CA PHE A 111 -2.80 8.27 3.51
C PHE A 111 -4.03 8.88 2.86
N ASP A 112 -4.52 9.99 3.40
CA ASP A 112 -5.51 10.81 2.73
C ASP A 112 -4.87 11.96 1.92
N GLU A 113 -5.70 12.72 1.23
CA GLU A 113 -5.25 13.82 0.37
C GLU A 113 -4.88 15.09 1.16
N ASP A 114 -5.34 15.18 2.41
CA ASP A 114 -5.09 16.29 3.35
C ASP A 114 -3.73 16.16 4.08
N GLY A 115 -2.98 15.11 3.76
CA GLY A 115 -1.65 14.85 4.31
C GLY A 115 -1.69 14.19 5.69
N ASN A 116 -2.74 13.45 6.00
CA ASN A 116 -2.79 12.60 7.18
C ASN A 116 -2.40 11.17 6.85
N VAL A 117 -1.75 10.54 7.82
CA VAL A 117 -1.62 9.08 7.87
C VAL A 117 -2.72 8.55 8.78
N TRP A 118 -3.37 7.51 8.31
CA TRP A 118 -4.39 6.74 9.02
C TRP A 118 -3.82 5.38 9.35
N CYS A 119 -4.09 4.89 10.55
CA CYS A 119 -3.74 3.54 10.95
C CYS A 119 -4.94 2.83 11.56
N VAL A 120 -5.22 1.63 11.08
CA VAL A 120 -6.13 0.71 11.75
C VAL A 120 -5.34 -0.02 12.82
N THR A 121 -5.82 0.05 14.05
CA THR A 121 -5.25 -0.69 15.18
C THR A 121 -6.30 -1.64 15.72
N ASN A 122 -5.92 -2.88 16.03
CA ASN A 122 -6.81 -3.86 16.61
C ASN A 122 -6.19 -4.52 17.87
N MET A 123 -6.84 -5.57 18.38
CA MET A 123 -6.33 -6.40 19.47
C MET A 123 -6.23 -7.86 19.02
N LEU A 124 -5.59 -8.14 17.88
CA LEU A 124 -5.50 -9.50 17.31
C LEU A 124 -4.94 -10.52 18.31
N GLN A 125 -4.03 -10.12 19.19
CA GLN A 125 -3.54 -10.95 20.30
C GLN A 125 -4.67 -11.46 21.21
N ASN A 126 -5.71 -10.66 21.46
CA ASN A 126 -6.85 -11.10 22.27
C ASN A 126 -7.72 -12.08 21.50
N PHE A 127 -7.91 -11.87 20.19
CA PHE A 127 -8.61 -12.83 19.35
C PHE A 127 -7.91 -14.18 19.31
N LEU A 128 -6.60 -14.20 19.05
CA LEU A 128 -5.78 -15.42 19.00
C LEU A 128 -5.77 -16.18 20.34
N ASN A 129 -5.89 -15.47 21.46
CA ASN A 129 -5.90 -16.07 22.80
C ASN A 129 -7.30 -16.28 23.39
N SER A 130 -8.38 -16.09 22.61
CA SER A 130 -9.76 -16.19 23.11
C SER A 130 -10.08 -15.27 24.30
N ARG A 131 -9.55 -14.05 24.29
CA ARG A 131 -9.68 -13.01 25.34
C ARG A 131 -10.39 -11.75 24.86
N VAL A 132 -11.17 -11.82 23.78
CA VAL A 132 -11.91 -10.67 23.25
C VAL A 132 -13.02 -10.30 24.24
N ASP A 133 -12.99 -9.07 24.74
CA ASP A 133 -14.10 -8.48 25.48
C ASP A 133 -14.94 -7.63 24.53
N VAL A 134 -16.17 -8.08 24.27
CA VAL A 134 -17.10 -7.40 23.35
C VAL A 134 -17.66 -6.08 23.92
N ASN A 135 -17.45 -5.82 25.21
CA ASN A 135 -17.91 -4.59 25.86
C ASN A 135 -16.93 -3.43 25.73
N VAL A 136 -15.73 -3.66 25.17
CA VAL A 136 -14.73 -2.62 24.92
C VAL A 136 -14.48 -2.42 23.42
N PRO A 137 -14.04 -1.22 22.99
CA PRO A 137 -13.61 -1.02 21.61
C PRO A 137 -12.36 -1.87 21.28
N ASN A 138 -12.52 -2.88 20.42
CA ASN A 138 -11.44 -3.79 20.00
C ASN A 138 -10.71 -3.32 18.72
N TYR A 139 -11.33 -2.44 17.95
CA TYR A 139 -10.83 -1.92 16.68
C TYR A 139 -10.88 -0.40 16.71
N ARG A 140 -9.85 0.26 16.20
CA ARG A 140 -9.77 1.72 16.15
C ARG A 140 -9.17 2.17 14.84
N LEU A 141 -9.54 3.37 14.45
CA LEU A 141 -8.94 4.10 13.35
C LEU A 141 -8.31 5.37 13.93
N ILE A 142 -6.99 5.45 13.90
CA ILE A 142 -6.23 6.59 14.42
C ILE A 142 -5.65 7.41 13.26
N ARG A 143 -5.60 8.72 13.44
CA ARG A 143 -5.13 9.68 12.44
C ARG A 143 -4.04 10.56 13.02
N SER A 144 -3.00 10.81 12.24
CA SER A 144 -1.99 11.83 12.55
C SER A 144 -1.64 12.63 11.30
N ARG A 145 -1.42 13.93 11.47
CA ARG A 145 -1.02 14.81 10.37
C ARG A 145 0.48 14.70 10.13
N VAL A 146 0.87 14.27 8.94
CA VAL A 146 2.28 14.07 8.53
C VAL A 146 2.69 14.95 7.37
N SER A 147 1.73 15.62 6.72
CA SER A 147 1.92 16.55 5.60
C SER A 147 2.61 15.92 4.38
N VAL A 148 2.39 14.62 4.17
CA VAL A 148 2.89 13.86 3.01
C VAL A 148 1.78 13.02 2.40
N ARG A 149 1.94 12.66 1.12
CA ARG A 149 0.97 11.83 0.38
C ARG A 149 1.40 10.36 0.34
N SER A 150 0.49 9.49 -0.08
CA SER A 150 0.76 8.06 -0.37
C SER A 150 1.88 7.87 -1.39
N TYR A 151 2.62 6.76 -1.32
CA TYR A 151 3.59 6.34 -2.33
C TYR A 151 3.04 6.31 -3.77
N GLN A 152 1.73 6.33 -3.96
CA GLN A 152 1.11 6.38 -5.29
C GLN A 152 1.32 7.73 -5.99
N TYR A 153 1.62 8.78 -5.24
CA TYR A 153 1.93 10.11 -5.76
C TYR A 153 3.43 10.27 -6.03
N TYR A 154 3.76 11.19 -6.93
CA TYR A 154 5.12 11.72 -7.08
C TYR A 154 5.46 12.68 -5.93
N GLU A 155 6.75 12.94 -5.75
CA GLU A 155 7.26 13.84 -4.69
C GLU A 155 6.78 15.28 -4.83
N ASN A 156 6.54 15.73 -6.07
CA ASN A 156 5.96 17.04 -6.36
C ASN A 156 4.44 17.11 -6.09
N GLY A 157 3.84 16.03 -5.58
CA GLY A 157 2.42 15.95 -5.24
C GLY A 157 1.49 15.57 -6.39
N THR A 158 1.98 15.45 -7.63
CA THR A 158 1.15 15.00 -8.75
C THR A 158 0.93 13.49 -8.70
N ALA A 159 -0.18 13.01 -9.25
CA ALA A 159 -0.45 11.58 -9.41
C ALA A 159 -0.02 11.10 -10.81
N PRO A 160 0.40 9.84 -10.98
CA PRO A 160 0.55 9.25 -12.30
C PRO A 160 -0.81 9.18 -13.01
N GLU A 161 -0.81 9.28 -14.33
CA GLU A 161 -1.99 8.97 -15.14
C GLU A 161 -2.40 7.52 -14.87
N LEU A 162 -3.62 7.34 -14.36
CA LEU A 162 -4.20 6.02 -14.17
C LEU A 162 -4.62 5.46 -15.53
N PRO A 163 -4.48 4.15 -15.76
CA PRO A 163 -5.02 3.55 -16.98
C PRO A 163 -6.53 3.78 -17.05
N GLU A 164 -7.01 4.30 -18.17
CA GLU A 164 -8.45 4.36 -18.42
C GLU A 164 -9.01 2.95 -18.54
N PHE A 165 -9.90 2.58 -17.63
CA PHE A 165 -10.68 1.36 -17.75
C PHE A 165 -11.93 1.67 -18.56
N THR A 166 -11.85 1.51 -19.89
CA THR A 166 -13.06 1.42 -20.71
C THR A 166 -13.76 0.10 -20.38
N ALA A 167 -14.71 0.15 -19.45
CA ALA A 167 -15.72 -0.90 -19.34
C ALA A 167 -16.34 -1.05 -20.74
N GLY A 168 -16.35 -2.26 -21.29
CA GLY A 168 -16.75 -2.55 -22.68
C GLY A 168 -18.23 -2.30 -23.00
N ALA A 169 -18.73 -1.09 -22.73
CA ALA A 169 -20.08 -0.65 -23.04
C ALA A 169 -20.25 -0.30 -24.53
N ASP A 170 -19.16 -0.01 -25.25
CA ASP A 170 -19.21 0.37 -26.66
C ASP A 170 -19.55 -0.81 -27.59
N SER A 171 -19.17 -2.03 -27.23
CA SER A 171 -19.51 -3.22 -28.04
C SER A 171 -20.98 -3.61 -27.92
N VAL A 172 -21.67 -3.24 -26.83
CA VAL A 172 -23.09 -3.56 -26.63
C VAL A 172 -23.98 -2.60 -27.42
N ARG A 173 -23.67 -1.30 -27.47
CA ARG A 173 -24.48 -0.31 -28.19
C ARG A 173 -24.53 -0.56 -29.71
N ILE A 174 -23.42 -0.97 -30.32
CA ILE A 174 -23.35 -1.24 -31.76
C ILE A 174 -24.16 -2.49 -32.14
N ALA A 175 -24.13 -3.53 -31.30
CA ALA A 175 -24.89 -4.76 -31.55
C ALA A 175 -26.41 -4.52 -31.51
N PHE A 176 -26.90 -3.73 -30.55
CA PHE A 176 -28.32 -3.40 -30.46
C PHE A 176 -28.80 -2.49 -31.60
N ALA A 177 -27.99 -1.51 -32.02
CA ALA A 177 -28.34 -0.62 -33.13
C ALA A 177 -28.48 -1.41 -34.45
N ALA A 178 -27.53 -2.31 -34.74
CA ALA A 178 -27.57 -3.16 -35.94
C ALA A 178 -28.79 -4.09 -35.94
N LEU A 179 -29.09 -4.74 -34.80
CA LEU A 179 -30.26 -5.62 -34.64
C LEU A 179 -31.58 -4.88 -34.83
N LEU A 180 -31.70 -3.66 -34.29
CA LEU A 180 -32.92 -2.85 -34.44
C LEU A 180 -33.15 -2.47 -35.91
N SER A 181 -32.11 -2.07 -36.63
CA SER A 181 -32.23 -1.78 -38.07
C SER A 181 -32.58 -3.01 -38.91
N ILE A 182 -32.06 -4.20 -38.57
CA ILE A 182 -32.43 -5.44 -39.26
C ILE A 182 -33.89 -5.82 -38.99
N ILE A 183 -34.36 -5.67 -37.74
CA ILE A 183 -35.76 -5.94 -37.37
C ILE A 183 -36.71 -4.96 -38.07
N LEU A 184 -36.37 -3.66 -38.13
CA LEU A 184 -37.16 -2.66 -38.86
C LEU A 184 -37.25 -2.98 -40.37
N ILE A 185 -36.17 -3.46 -40.99
CA ILE A 185 -36.18 -3.86 -42.41
C ILE A 185 -37.08 -5.10 -42.63
N LEU A 186 -37.14 -6.02 -41.68
CA LEU A 186 -37.98 -7.23 -41.76
C LEU A 186 -39.47 -6.96 -41.49
N ILE A 187 -39.82 -5.90 -40.76
CA ILE A 187 -41.22 -5.52 -40.47
C ILE A 187 -41.85 -4.73 -41.61
N VAL A 188 -41.06 -4.07 -42.46
CA VAL A 188 -41.54 -3.20 -43.56
C VAL A 188 -41.65 -3.95 -44.91
N LYS A 189 -41.67 -5.29 -44.90
CA LYS A 189 -41.77 -6.12 -46.11
C LYS A 189 -42.94 -7.09 -46.07
#